data_AF-A0A1F6VSF5-F1
#
_entry.id   AF-A0A1F6VSF5-F1
#
_cell.length_a   1.000
_cell.length_b   1.000
_cell.length_c   1.000
_cell.angle_alpha   90.00
_cell.angle_beta   90.00
_cell.angle_gamma   90.00
#
_symmetry.space_group_name_H-M   'P 1'
#
loop_
_entity.id
_entity.type
_entity.pdbx_description
1 polymer ?
#
loop_
_entity_poly.entity_id
_entity_poly.type
_entity_poly.pdbx_seq_one_letter_code
_entity_poly.pdbx_strand_id
1 'polypeptide(L)'
;MISVFINHTRDDIRAFLNKKKLAYKNIENPDSVILEDLAKQNNIFESQNNYLIFEYPNNKDEASILSSDFLINSPHNFYFECLCAKTSLPKKAQDFVVQKTEEKNSAKNSKNKDATNIFLLSEAFFSGDTKKTWLAFQRLKNISSPEELHGTYLWAIKTLSMARDSGAKKTLSPFVLNKISPSLIKLDKDTLNTYYKQVLFLSIDAHLGKIDFEKGLEKLILQMPK
;
A
#
# COMPACT_ATOMS: atom_id res chain seq x y z
N MET A 1 -14.82 -6.73 -14.06
CA MET A 1 -13.76 -7.61 -13.47
C MET A 1 -13.32 -7.06 -12.11
N ILE A 2 -13.19 -7.89 -11.08
CA ILE A 2 -12.71 -7.48 -9.74
C ILE A 2 -11.31 -8.04 -9.52
N SER A 3 -10.33 -7.15 -9.35
CA SER A 3 -8.92 -7.48 -9.14
C SER A 3 -8.40 -6.82 -7.87
N VAL A 4 -7.69 -7.58 -7.04
CA VAL A 4 -7.16 -7.08 -5.77
C VAL A 4 -5.63 -7.18 -5.78
N PHE A 5 -4.96 -6.07 -5.51
CA PHE A 5 -3.52 -5.98 -5.36
C PHE A 5 -3.16 -6.05 -3.88
N ILE A 6 -2.54 -7.17 -3.50
CA ILE A 6 -2.16 -7.45 -2.13
C ILE A 6 -0.71 -7.06 -1.93
N ASN A 7 -0.44 -6.22 -0.92
CA ASN A 7 0.93 -5.87 -0.53
C ASN A 7 1.77 -5.19 -1.66
N HIS A 8 1.11 -4.38 -2.49
CA HIS A 8 1.74 -3.59 -3.55
C HIS A 8 1.64 -2.08 -3.24
N THR A 9 2.61 -1.31 -3.74
CA THR A 9 2.55 0.15 -3.65
C THR A 9 1.58 0.72 -4.70
N ARG A 10 1.09 1.95 -4.48
CA ARG A 10 0.24 2.62 -5.49
C ARG A 10 0.96 2.75 -6.82
N ASP A 11 2.27 2.99 -6.79
CA ASP A 11 3.08 3.15 -7.99
C ASP A 11 3.30 1.82 -8.72
N ASP A 12 3.45 0.70 -8.00
CA ASP A 12 3.47 -0.64 -8.61
C ASP A 12 2.18 -0.91 -9.39
N ILE A 13 1.03 -0.58 -8.78
CA ILE A 13 -0.29 -0.80 -9.38
C ILE A 13 -0.47 0.11 -10.60
N ARG A 14 -0.11 1.39 -10.47
CA ARG A 14 -0.16 2.35 -11.59
C ARG A 14 0.75 1.93 -12.74
N ALA A 15 1.99 1.52 -12.45
CA ALA A 15 2.93 1.02 -13.45
C ALA A 15 2.36 -0.19 -14.19
N PHE A 16 1.73 -1.13 -13.47
CA PHE A 16 1.04 -2.28 -14.08
C PHE A 16 -0.11 -1.86 -15.01
N LEU A 17 -0.99 -0.95 -14.57
CA LEU A 17 -2.12 -0.48 -15.37
C LEU A 17 -1.64 0.30 -16.60
N ASN A 18 -0.63 1.14 -16.44
CA ASN A 18 0.00 1.90 -17.53
C ASN A 18 0.65 0.96 -18.56
N LYS A 19 1.35 -0.09 -18.11
CA LYS A 19 1.94 -1.11 -19.00
C LYS A 19 0.86 -1.84 -19.82
N LYS A 20 -0.33 -2.04 -19.26
CA LYS A 20 -1.50 -2.57 -19.95
C LYS A 20 -2.23 -1.55 -20.83
N LYS A 21 -1.80 -0.28 -20.87
CA LYS A 21 -2.42 0.83 -21.59
C LYS A 21 -3.90 1.03 -21.22
N LEU A 22 -4.25 0.77 -19.96
CA LEU A 22 -5.61 0.96 -19.46
C LEU A 22 -5.76 2.41 -18.96
N ALA A 23 -6.78 3.12 -19.45
CA ALA A 23 -7.20 4.37 -18.84
C ALA A 23 -8.03 4.07 -17.59
N TYR A 24 -7.69 4.68 -16.44
CA TYR A 24 -8.36 4.44 -15.16
C TYR A 24 -8.69 5.73 -14.42
N LYS A 25 -9.74 5.66 -13.58
CA LYS A 25 -10.15 6.71 -12.64
C LYS A 25 -9.73 6.31 -11.23
N ASN A 26 -9.06 7.21 -10.53
CA ASN A 26 -8.65 7.00 -9.15
C ASN A 26 -9.83 7.34 -8.21
N ILE A 27 -10.12 6.44 -7.28
CA ILE A 27 -11.12 6.64 -6.22
C ILE A 27 -10.41 6.38 -4.89
N GLU A 28 -10.46 7.34 -3.98
CA GLU A 28 -9.80 7.25 -2.67
C GLU A 28 -10.83 7.00 -1.57
N ASN A 29 -10.55 6.03 -0.70
CA ASN A 29 -11.33 5.74 0.52
C ASN A 29 -12.86 5.73 0.28
N PRO A 30 -13.37 4.96 -0.71
CA PRO A 30 -14.81 4.89 -0.93
C PRO A 30 -15.49 4.11 0.19
N ASP A 31 -16.75 4.43 0.44
CA ASP A 31 -17.65 3.56 1.19
C ASP A 31 -18.40 2.61 0.24
N SER A 32 -19.24 1.75 0.82
CA SER A 32 -20.04 0.79 0.06
C SER A 32 -21.02 1.46 -0.90
N VAL A 33 -21.53 2.64 -0.55
CA VAL A 33 -22.53 3.38 -1.33
C VAL A 33 -21.88 3.93 -2.60
N ILE A 34 -20.71 4.55 -2.47
CA ILE A 34 -19.92 5.05 -3.60
C ILE A 34 -19.57 3.88 -4.55
N LEU A 35 -19.15 2.73 -4.01
CA LEU A 35 -18.84 1.57 -4.84
C LEU A 35 -20.06 1.06 -5.61
N GLU A 36 -21.23 1.06 -4.98
CA GLU A 36 -22.48 0.66 -5.62
C GLU A 36 -22.91 1.64 -6.72
N ASP A 37 -22.80 2.93 -6.46
CA ASP A 37 -23.07 3.97 -7.45
C ASP A 37 -22.14 3.85 -8.66
N LEU A 38 -20.83 3.71 -8.41
CA LEU A 38 -19.84 3.50 -9.47
C LEU A 38 -20.15 2.24 -10.27
N ALA A 39 -20.56 1.15 -9.63
CA ALA A 39 -20.87 -0.11 -10.28
C ALA A 39 -22.11 -0.06 -11.17
N LYS A 40 -23.08 0.78 -10.82
CA LYS A 40 -24.36 0.97 -11.54
C LYS A 40 -24.33 2.09 -12.57
N GLN A 41 -23.24 2.85 -12.67
CA GLN A 41 -23.12 3.90 -13.68
C GLN A 41 -23.26 3.33 -15.09
N ASN A 42 -24.28 3.79 -15.81
CA ASN A 42 -24.40 3.49 -17.22
C ASN A 42 -23.58 4.50 -18.02
N ASN A 43 -22.59 4.00 -18.76
CA ASN A 43 -21.88 4.81 -19.74
C ASN A 43 -22.71 4.90 -21.02
N ILE A 44 -22.98 6.13 -21.45
CA ILE A 44 -23.69 6.45 -22.69
C ILE A 44 -22.91 5.98 -23.94
N PHE A 45 -21.61 5.70 -23.78
CA PHE A 45 -20.67 5.37 -24.86
C PHE A 45 -20.09 3.96 -24.79
N GLU A 46 -20.78 3.01 -24.12
CA GLU A 46 -20.45 1.56 -24.06
C GLU A 46 -19.06 1.15 -23.55
N SER A 47 -18.15 2.09 -23.28
CA SER A 47 -16.81 1.77 -22.80
C SER A 47 -16.85 1.34 -21.34
N GLN A 48 -16.26 0.19 -21.03
CA GLN A 48 -16.06 -0.24 -19.66
C GLN A 48 -15.12 0.76 -18.95
N ASN A 49 -15.58 1.35 -17.84
CA ASN A 49 -14.70 2.15 -16.99
C ASN A 49 -13.74 1.23 -16.22
N ASN A 50 -12.50 1.70 -16.02
CA ASN A 50 -11.57 1.09 -15.08
C ASN A 50 -11.45 2.00 -13.86
N TYR A 51 -11.73 1.48 -12.67
CA TYR A 51 -11.60 2.16 -11.40
C TYR A 51 -10.42 1.59 -10.63
N LEU A 52 -9.48 2.45 -10.25
CA LEU A 52 -8.44 2.14 -9.29
C LEU A 52 -8.88 2.66 -7.92
N ILE A 53 -9.27 1.72 -7.06
CA ILE A 53 -9.76 1.97 -5.71
C ILE A 53 -8.59 1.84 -4.74
N PHE A 54 -8.36 2.91 -3.99
CA PHE A 54 -7.35 2.91 -2.94
C PHE A 54 -7.96 2.75 -1.55
N GLU A 55 -7.19 2.15 -0.64
CA GLU A 55 -7.58 2.01 0.78
C GLU A 55 -8.88 1.24 0.95
N TYR A 56 -9.05 0.16 0.18
CA TYR A 56 -10.21 -0.71 0.27
C TYR A 56 -9.87 -2.09 -0.30
N PRO A 57 -10.24 -3.21 0.35
CA PRO A 57 -10.83 -3.29 1.68
C PRO A 57 -9.77 -3.10 2.78
N ASN A 58 -10.17 -2.46 3.88
CA ASN A 58 -9.35 -2.24 5.06
C ASN A 58 -9.60 -3.24 6.17
N ASN A 59 -10.70 -3.99 6.08
CA ASN A 59 -11.09 -4.97 7.07
C ASN A 59 -11.93 -6.08 6.45
N LYS A 60 -12.23 -7.09 7.26
CA LYS A 60 -12.98 -8.27 6.82
C LYS A 60 -14.41 -7.94 6.38
N ASP A 61 -15.05 -6.96 7.03
CA ASP A 61 -16.43 -6.57 6.72
C ASP A 61 -16.49 -5.87 5.36
N GLU A 62 -15.57 -4.94 5.10
CA GLU A 62 -15.40 -4.31 3.79
C GLU A 62 -15.00 -5.33 2.71
N ALA A 63 -14.16 -6.31 3.04
CA ALA A 63 -13.79 -7.36 2.09
C ALA A 63 -14.99 -8.21 1.66
N SER A 64 -16.01 -8.35 2.51
CA SER A 64 -17.23 -9.08 2.16
C SER A 64 -18.01 -8.43 1.01
N ILE A 65 -17.95 -7.10 0.89
CA ILE A 65 -18.62 -6.33 -0.17
C ILE A 65 -18.06 -6.67 -1.55
N LEU A 66 -16.81 -7.13 -1.66
CA LEU A 66 -16.25 -7.61 -2.93
C LEU A 66 -17.00 -8.83 -3.51
N SER A 67 -17.86 -9.48 -2.71
CA SER A 67 -18.76 -10.56 -3.17
C SER A 67 -20.17 -10.09 -3.53
N SER A 68 -20.46 -8.79 -3.41
CA SER A 68 -21.79 -8.25 -3.68
C SER A 68 -22.17 -8.40 -5.15
N ASP A 69 -23.48 -8.57 -5.38
CA ASP A 69 -24.02 -8.73 -6.74
C ASP A 69 -23.78 -7.48 -7.59
N PHE A 70 -23.78 -6.29 -7.00
CA PHE A 70 -23.55 -5.05 -7.75
C PHE A 70 -22.12 -4.96 -8.30
N LEU A 71 -21.10 -5.39 -7.55
CA LEU A 71 -19.72 -5.43 -8.06
C LEU A 71 -19.49 -6.57 -9.04
N ILE A 72 -20.02 -7.76 -8.74
CA ILE A 72 -19.83 -8.94 -9.58
C ILE A 72 -20.47 -8.74 -10.97
N ASN A 73 -21.69 -8.20 -10.99
CA ASN A 73 -22.44 -7.97 -12.21
C ASN A 73 -22.14 -6.60 -12.84
N SER A 74 -21.21 -5.82 -12.28
CA SER A 74 -20.87 -4.52 -12.85
C SER A 74 -20.26 -4.69 -14.24
N PRO A 75 -20.64 -3.84 -15.21
CA PRO A 75 -19.98 -3.76 -16.51
C PRO A 75 -18.56 -3.16 -16.41
N HIS A 76 -18.14 -2.69 -15.24
CA HIS A 76 -16.86 -2.01 -15.04
C HIS A 76 -15.78 -2.90 -14.42
N ASN A 77 -14.54 -2.43 -14.51
CA ASN A 77 -13.39 -3.08 -13.92
C ASN A 77 -12.94 -2.32 -12.67
N PHE A 78 -12.72 -3.06 -11.59
CA PHE A 78 -12.29 -2.51 -10.31
C PHE A 78 -10.96 -3.15 -9.90
N TYR A 79 -10.00 -2.29 -9.60
CA TYR A 79 -8.66 -2.63 -9.13
C TYR A 79 -8.48 -2.09 -7.72
N PHE A 80 -8.30 -2.96 -6.73
CA PHE A 80 -8.29 -2.59 -5.31
C PHE A 80 -6.88 -2.65 -4.71
N GLU A 81 -6.47 -1.60 -4.00
CA GLU A 81 -5.33 -1.63 -3.07
C GLU A 81 -5.77 -2.21 -1.73
N CYS A 82 -5.36 -3.45 -1.44
CA CYS A 82 -5.80 -4.17 -0.25
C CYS A 82 -4.96 -3.83 0.99
N LEU A 83 -5.63 -3.52 2.10
CA LEU A 83 -5.01 -3.31 3.41
C LEU A 83 -5.36 -4.42 4.43
N CYS A 84 -6.09 -5.47 4.02
CA CYS A 84 -6.38 -6.64 4.85
C CYS A 84 -5.64 -7.90 4.38
N ALA A 85 -5.70 -8.99 5.14
CA ALA A 85 -5.07 -10.24 4.73
C ALA A 85 -5.81 -10.90 3.56
N LYS A 86 -5.07 -11.67 2.75
CA LYS A 86 -5.60 -12.46 1.62
C LYS A 86 -6.75 -13.37 2.02
N THR A 87 -6.69 -13.95 3.21
CA THR A 87 -7.73 -14.84 3.75
C THR A 87 -9.08 -14.16 3.99
N SER A 88 -9.05 -12.85 4.18
CA SER A 88 -10.25 -12.05 4.42
C SER A 88 -10.95 -11.70 3.11
N LEU A 89 -10.27 -11.89 1.97
CA LEU A 89 -10.83 -11.71 0.64
C LEU A 89 -11.71 -12.90 0.25
N PRO A 90 -12.82 -12.65 -0.45
CA PRO A 90 -13.67 -13.72 -0.94
C PRO A 90 -13.02 -14.48 -2.09
N LYS A 91 -13.32 -15.79 -2.21
CA LYS A 91 -12.77 -16.66 -3.28
C LYS A 91 -13.04 -16.16 -4.70
N LYS A 92 -14.07 -15.34 -4.90
CA LYS A 92 -14.46 -14.78 -6.19
C LYS A 92 -13.60 -13.57 -6.60
N ALA A 93 -12.91 -12.93 -5.66
CA ALA A 93 -11.96 -11.86 -5.97
C ALA A 93 -10.70 -12.48 -6.59
N GLN A 94 -10.24 -11.92 -7.72
CA GLN A 94 -8.98 -12.35 -8.32
C GLN A 94 -7.83 -11.64 -7.62
N ASP A 95 -7.02 -12.41 -6.91
CA ASP A 95 -5.77 -11.90 -6.33
C ASP A 95 -4.75 -11.73 -7.44
N PHE A 96 -4.47 -10.48 -7.81
CA PHE A 96 -3.37 -10.17 -8.70
C PHE A 96 -2.10 -10.04 -7.88
N VAL A 97 -1.29 -11.08 -7.93
CA VAL A 97 0.12 -10.99 -7.55
C VAL A 97 0.83 -10.35 -8.73
N VAL A 98 1.27 -9.10 -8.60
CA VAL A 98 2.24 -8.56 -9.57
C VAL A 98 3.50 -9.38 -9.35
N GLN A 99 3.75 -10.34 -10.25
CA GLN A 99 5.07 -10.94 -10.35
C GLN A 99 6.01 -9.76 -10.58
N LYS A 100 6.87 -9.45 -9.59
CA LYS A 100 8.01 -8.58 -9.81
C LYS A 100 8.72 -9.17 -11.02
N THR A 101 8.56 -8.53 -12.17
CA THR A 101 9.44 -8.81 -13.27
C THR A 101 10.78 -8.35 -12.73
N GLU A 102 11.69 -9.29 -12.48
CA GLU A 102 13.07 -8.96 -12.19
C GLU A 102 13.60 -8.25 -13.44
N GLU A 103 13.34 -6.94 -13.54
CA GLU A 103 14.20 -6.07 -14.31
C GLU A 103 15.53 -6.13 -13.58
N LYS A 104 16.37 -7.07 -14.03
CA LYS A 104 17.81 -7.04 -13.82
C LYS A 104 18.29 -5.71 -14.38
N ASN A 105 18.22 -4.66 -13.56
CA ASN A 105 19.07 -3.51 -13.71
C ASN A 105 20.50 -4.03 -13.55
N SER A 106 21.11 -4.25 -14.70
CA SER A 106 22.52 -4.50 -14.91
C SER A 106 23.33 -3.28 -14.47
N ALA A 107 23.43 -3.06 -13.16
CA ALA A 107 24.43 -2.20 -12.56
C ALA A 107 25.50 -3.08 -11.92
N LYS A 108 26.70 -2.98 -12.51
CA LYS A 108 27.94 -3.68 -12.14
C LYS A 108 28.12 -3.86 -10.64
N ASN A 109 28.59 -5.06 -10.29
CA ASN A 109 29.33 -5.37 -9.07
C ASN A 109 30.21 -4.19 -8.62
N SER A 110 29.83 -3.55 -7.53
CA SER A 110 30.77 -2.90 -6.62
C SER A 110 30.48 -3.38 -5.20
N LYS A 111 31.54 -3.87 -4.55
CA LYS A 111 31.54 -4.36 -3.19
C LYS A 111 31.28 -3.19 -2.24
N ASN A 112 30.06 -3.08 -1.70
CA ASN A 112 29.79 -2.46 -0.41
C ASN A 112 28.47 -3.04 0.13
N LYS A 113 28.58 -4.14 0.88
CA LYS A 113 27.43 -4.91 1.40
C LYS A 113 26.66 -4.23 2.54
N ASP A 114 27.08 -3.06 3.00
CA ASP A 114 26.47 -2.36 4.13
C ASP A 114 25.65 -1.11 3.75
N ALA A 115 25.65 -0.68 2.48
CA ALA A 115 25.13 0.63 2.08
C ALA A 115 23.87 0.61 1.19
N THR A 116 23.12 -0.49 1.07
CA THR A 116 22.00 -0.52 0.09
C THR A 116 20.82 -1.38 0.51
N ASN A 117 20.61 -1.56 1.82
CA ASN A 117 19.38 -2.21 2.28
C ASN A 117 18.34 -1.16 2.68
N ILE A 118 17.56 -0.68 1.71
CA ILE A 118 16.42 0.22 1.93
C ILE A 118 15.44 -0.33 2.99
N PHE A 119 15.32 -1.66 3.09
CA PHE A 119 14.45 -2.31 4.07
C PHE A 119 14.90 -2.12 5.52
N LEU A 120 16.11 -1.63 5.80
CA LEU A 120 16.52 -1.23 7.15
C LEU A 120 15.56 -0.21 7.76
N LEU A 121 14.96 0.66 6.94
CA LEU A 121 13.94 1.60 7.39
C LEU A 121 12.67 0.86 7.86
N SER A 122 12.21 -0.12 7.08
CA SER A 122 11.05 -0.94 7.44
C SER A 122 11.29 -1.79 8.69
N GLU A 123 12.48 -2.35 8.84
CA GLU A 123 12.85 -3.14 10.03
C GLU A 123 12.91 -2.27 11.28
N ALA A 124 13.50 -1.08 11.16
CA ALA A 124 13.54 -0.12 12.26
C ALA A 124 12.12 0.33 12.65
N PHE A 125 11.25 0.61 11.67
CA PHE A 125 9.84 0.88 11.91
C PHE A 125 9.17 -0.25 12.68
N PHE A 126 9.31 -1.50 12.23
CA PHE A 126 8.71 -2.67 12.85
C PHE A 126 9.13 -2.89 14.31
N SER A 127 10.29 -2.37 14.73
CA SER A 127 10.71 -2.42 16.13
C SER A 127 9.85 -1.55 17.07
N GLY A 128 9.06 -0.62 16.54
CA GLY A 128 8.27 0.33 17.31
C GLY A 128 9.09 1.44 17.98
N ASP A 129 10.37 1.56 17.62
CA ASP A 129 11.29 2.56 18.17
C ASP A 129 11.46 3.72 17.19
N THR A 130 10.85 4.86 17.53
CA THR A 130 10.92 6.11 16.75
C THR A 130 12.36 6.55 16.51
N LYS A 131 13.24 6.42 17.53
CA LYS A 131 14.64 6.85 17.43
C LYS A 131 15.41 5.94 16.48
N LYS A 132 15.22 4.62 16.56
CA LYS A 132 15.84 3.68 15.60
C LYS A 132 15.36 3.94 14.18
N THR A 133 14.05 4.19 14.01
CA THR A 133 13.47 4.49 12.69
C THR A 133 14.07 5.77 12.11
N TRP A 134 14.16 6.83 12.91
CA TRP A 134 14.77 8.09 12.49
C TRP A 134 16.26 7.92 12.16
N LEU A 135 17.04 7.18 12.97
CA LEU A 135 18.44 6.90 12.67
C LEU A 135 18.62 6.09 11.37
N ALA A 136 17.73 5.13 11.09
CA ALA A 136 17.73 4.40 9.84
C ALA A 136 17.45 5.32 8.65
N PHE A 137 16.46 6.21 8.78
CA PHE A 137 16.15 7.24 7.78
C PHE A 137 17.34 8.17 7.51
N GLN A 138 17.99 8.71 8.56
CA GLN A 138 19.16 9.59 8.42
C GLN A 138 20.33 8.93 7.69
N ARG A 139 20.50 7.61 7.86
CA ARG A 139 21.55 6.85 7.16
C ARG A 139 21.23 6.67 5.68
N LEU A 140 19.95 6.48 5.35
CA LEU A 140 19.52 6.16 3.99
C LEU A 140 19.24 7.39 3.13
N LYS A 141 18.89 8.54 3.73
CA LYS A 141 18.48 9.76 2.98
C LYS A 141 19.53 10.31 2.00
N ASN A 142 20.81 10.05 2.25
CA ASN A 142 21.90 10.51 1.36
C ASN A 142 22.20 9.53 0.22
N ILE A 143 21.63 8.32 0.24
CA ILE A 143 21.94 7.22 -0.70
C ILE A 143 20.71 6.68 -1.44
N SER A 144 19.51 7.07 -1.02
CA SER A 144 18.22 6.70 -1.60
C SER A 144 17.39 7.93 -1.85
N SER A 145 16.54 7.90 -2.88
CA SER A 145 15.66 9.04 -3.16
C SER A 145 14.56 9.17 -2.09
N PRO A 146 14.02 10.38 -1.85
CA PRO A 146 12.89 10.57 -0.94
C PRO A 146 11.69 9.69 -1.28
N GLU A 147 11.42 9.47 -2.56
CA GLU A 147 10.35 8.60 -3.07
C GLU A 147 10.59 7.13 -2.70
N GLU A 148 11.82 6.65 -2.84
CA GLU A 148 12.17 5.26 -2.50
C GLU A 148 12.03 5.00 -0.98
N LEU A 149 12.44 5.97 -0.17
CA LEU A 149 12.29 5.93 1.29
C LEU A 149 10.83 5.98 1.71
N HIS A 150 10.07 6.90 1.11
CA HIS A 150 8.63 7.03 1.30
C HIS A 150 7.90 5.74 0.94
N GLY A 151 8.16 5.18 -0.24
CA GLY A 151 7.55 3.93 -0.69
C GLY A 151 7.83 2.77 0.26
N THR A 152 9.08 2.66 0.74
CA THR A 152 9.47 1.61 1.70
C THR A 152 8.80 1.80 3.05
N TYR A 153 8.70 3.04 3.54
CA TYR A 153 8.06 3.35 4.81
C TYR A 153 6.54 3.12 4.75
N LEU A 154 5.89 3.58 3.68
CA LEU A 154 4.47 3.36 3.41
C LEU A 154 4.16 1.86 3.32
N TRP A 155 5.01 1.09 2.65
CA TRP A 155 4.91 -0.38 2.59
C TRP A 155 4.97 -1.02 3.98
N ALA A 156 5.86 -0.56 4.86
CA ALA A 156 5.97 -1.08 6.21
C ALA A 156 4.69 -0.82 7.03
N ILE A 157 4.09 0.36 6.90
CA ILE A 157 2.82 0.70 7.56
C ILE A 157 1.68 -0.20 7.06
N LYS A 158 1.57 -0.41 5.74
CA LYS A 158 0.57 -1.35 5.16
C LYS A 158 0.76 -2.77 5.66
N THR A 159 2.02 -3.22 5.72
CA THR A 159 2.38 -4.54 6.21
C THR A 159 1.94 -4.71 7.66
N LEU A 160 2.11 -3.69 8.50
CA LEU A 160 1.60 -3.68 9.87
C LEU A 160 0.07 -3.78 9.91
N SER A 161 -0.65 -3.02 9.08
CA SER A 161 -2.11 -3.12 8.98
C SER A 161 -2.58 -4.54 8.65
N MET A 162 -1.95 -5.17 7.66
CA MET A 162 -2.25 -6.55 7.27
C MET A 162 -1.87 -7.58 8.35
N ALA A 163 -0.80 -7.32 9.13
CA ALA A 163 -0.33 -8.22 10.18
C ALA A 163 -1.30 -8.35 11.36
N ARG A 164 -2.20 -7.38 11.53
CA ARG A 164 -3.25 -7.39 12.57
C ARG A 164 -4.43 -8.30 12.22
N ASP A 165 -4.55 -8.70 10.96
CA ASP A 165 -5.60 -9.61 10.52
C ASP A 165 -5.26 -11.06 10.93
N SER A 166 -6.28 -11.78 11.39
CA SER A 166 -6.24 -13.20 11.78
C SER A 166 -5.56 -14.12 10.75
N GLY A 167 -5.62 -13.80 9.46
CA GLY A 167 -4.96 -14.60 8.41
C GLY A 167 -3.70 -14.00 7.80
N ALA A 168 -3.06 -13.06 8.51
CA ALA A 168 -1.75 -12.51 8.14
C ALA A 168 -0.71 -13.59 7.79
N LYS A 169 -0.68 -14.71 8.52
CA LYS A 169 0.26 -15.83 8.30
C LYS A 169 0.16 -16.49 6.93
N LYS A 170 -0.96 -16.36 6.23
CA LYS A 170 -1.15 -16.88 4.87
C LYS A 170 -0.85 -15.84 3.78
N THR A 171 -0.57 -14.60 4.18
CA THR A 171 -0.39 -13.45 3.29
C THR A 171 1.03 -12.90 3.36
N LEU A 172 1.56 -12.80 4.58
CA LEU A 172 2.89 -12.27 4.88
C LEU A 172 3.83 -13.43 5.26
N SER A 173 5.10 -13.30 4.90
CA SER A 173 6.09 -14.32 5.27
C SER A 173 6.32 -14.34 6.79
N PRO A 174 6.64 -15.50 7.39
CA PRO A 174 6.94 -15.59 8.82
C PRO A 174 8.10 -14.68 9.23
N PHE A 175 9.08 -14.50 8.35
CA PHE A 175 10.22 -13.61 8.58
C PHE A 175 9.82 -12.15 8.77
N VAL A 176 8.84 -11.66 7.99
CA VAL A 176 8.32 -10.29 8.13
C VAL A 176 7.49 -10.17 9.40
N LEU A 177 6.59 -11.13 9.66
CA LEU A 177 5.75 -11.12 10.85
C LEU A 177 6.54 -11.12 12.15
N ASN A 178 7.62 -11.90 12.22
CA ASN A 178 8.47 -12.00 13.42
C ASN A 178 9.25 -10.71 13.73
N LYS A 179 9.39 -9.80 12.76
CA LYS A 179 10.05 -8.51 12.97
C LYS A 179 9.13 -7.46 13.57
N ILE A 180 7.82 -7.64 13.44
CA ILE A 180 6.83 -6.67 13.91
C ILE A 180 6.71 -6.78 15.42
N SER A 181 7.00 -5.67 16.11
CA SER A 181 6.88 -5.57 17.55
C SER A 181 5.43 -5.81 18.00
N PRO A 182 5.22 -6.58 19.08
CA PRO A 182 3.90 -6.72 19.70
C PRO A 182 3.26 -5.39 20.11
N SER A 183 4.05 -4.35 20.39
CA SER A 183 3.52 -3.01 20.71
C SER A 183 2.79 -2.38 19.53
N LEU A 184 3.35 -2.50 18.31
CA LEU A 184 2.76 -1.95 17.10
C LEU A 184 1.47 -2.70 16.70
N ILE A 185 1.41 -4.01 16.92
CA ILE A 185 0.20 -4.80 16.65
C ILE A 185 -0.98 -4.34 17.53
N LYS A 186 -0.70 -3.86 18.75
CA LYS A 186 -1.70 -3.38 19.69
C LYS A 186 -2.12 -1.93 19.47
N LEU A 187 -1.43 -1.20 18.59
CA LEU A 187 -1.78 0.18 18.27
C LEU A 187 -3.24 0.27 17.84
N ASP A 188 -3.93 1.35 18.20
CA ASP A 188 -5.29 1.57 17.75
C ASP A 188 -5.42 1.55 16.20
N LYS A 189 -6.53 1.03 15.68
CA LYS A 189 -6.74 0.86 14.23
C LYS A 189 -6.91 2.22 13.55
N ASP A 190 -7.71 3.10 14.15
CA ASP A 190 -7.99 4.40 13.57
C ASP A 190 -6.74 5.27 13.58
N THR A 191 -5.98 5.22 14.66
CA THR A 191 -4.67 5.88 14.79
C THR A 191 -3.69 5.43 13.69
N LEU A 192 -3.58 4.11 13.46
CA LEU A 192 -2.73 3.58 12.39
C LEU A 192 -3.21 4.02 11.00
N ASN A 193 -4.53 4.04 10.79
CA ASN A 193 -5.12 4.47 9.52
C ASN A 193 -4.89 5.97 9.25
N THR A 194 -5.07 6.82 10.27
CA THR A 194 -4.74 8.25 10.19
C THR A 194 -3.28 8.46 9.85
N TYR A 195 -2.38 7.73 10.52
CA TYR A 195 -0.95 7.83 10.25
C TYR A 195 -0.58 7.35 8.85
N TYR A 196 -1.16 6.24 8.41
CA TYR A 196 -1.03 5.74 7.04
C TYR A 196 -1.43 6.81 6.01
N LYS A 197 -2.59 7.46 6.20
CA LYS A 197 -3.08 8.54 5.33
C LYS A 197 -2.12 9.72 5.29
N GLN A 198 -1.60 10.16 6.45
CA GLN A 198 -0.62 11.25 6.51
C GLN A 198 0.64 10.92 5.70
N VAL A 199 1.18 9.71 5.88
CA VAL A 199 2.36 9.25 5.14
C VAL A 199 2.05 9.13 3.66
N LEU A 200 0.88 8.64 3.29
CA LEU A 200 0.46 8.55 1.91
C LEU A 200 0.36 9.93 1.23
N PHE A 201 -0.32 10.90 1.84
CA PHE A 201 -0.55 12.22 1.25
C PHE A 201 0.73 13.07 1.14
N LEU A 202 1.76 12.76 1.93
CA LEU A 202 3.07 13.41 1.84
C LEU A 202 3.62 13.39 0.41
N SER A 203 3.54 12.28 -0.32
CA SER A 203 4.07 12.24 -1.70
C SER A 203 3.30 13.15 -2.65
N ILE A 204 1.99 13.29 -2.44
CA ILE A 204 1.15 14.18 -3.24
C ILE A 204 1.51 15.63 -2.95
N ASP A 205 1.55 16.03 -1.67
CA ASP A 205 1.88 17.40 -1.29
C ASP A 205 3.31 17.79 -1.68
N ALA A 206 4.26 16.85 -1.63
CA ALA A 206 5.62 17.05 -2.09
C ALA A 206 5.70 17.26 -3.62
N HIS A 207 5.04 16.42 -4.41
CA HIS A 207 4.99 16.60 -5.88
C HIS A 207 4.28 17.89 -6.31
N LEU A 208 3.34 18.38 -5.49
CA LEU A 208 2.70 19.68 -5.69
C LEU A 208 3.56 20.86 -5.20
N GLY A 209 4.76 20.61 -4.66
CA GLY A 209 5.69 21.63 -4.19
C GLY A 209 5.25 22.34 -2.90
N LYS A 210 4.25 21.82 -2.18
CA LYS A 210 3.74 22.45 -0.94
C LYS A 210 4.69 22.23 0.24
N ILE A 211 5.40 21.12 0.24
CA ILE A 211 6.32 20.70 1.30
C ILE A 211 7.58 20.09 0.69
N ASP A 212 8.68 20.21 1.42
CA ASP A 212 9.89 19.46 1.12
C ASP A 212 9.68 17.98 1.48
N PHE A 213 9.93 17.08 0.53
CA PHE A 213 9.64 15.65 0.70
C PHE A 213 10.46 15.04 1.84
N GLU A 214 11.77 15.27 1.86
CA GLU A 214 12.66 14.70 2.88
C GLU A 214 12.26 15.17 4.29
N LYS A 215 12.06 16.48 4.47
CA LYS A 215 11.63 17.05 5.77
C LYS A 215 10.25 16.59 6.17
N GLY A 216 9.33 16.46 5.21
CA GLY A 216 7.98 15.94 5.45
C GLY A 216 8.01 14.50 5.94
N LEU A 217 8.83 13.65 5.32
CA LEU A 217 9.01 12.26 5.74
C LEU A 217 9.66 12.17 7.12
N GLU A 218 10.71 12.95 7.36
CA GLU A 218 11.38 13.03 8.65
C GLU A 218 10.41 13.40 9.77
N LYS A 219 9.59 14.44 9.55
CA LYS A 219 8.57 14.89 10.49
C LYS A 219 7.58 13.77 10.82
N LEU A 220 7.08 13.07 9.81
CA LEU A 220 6.15 11.96 10.04
C LEU A 220 6.80 10.82 10.81
N ILE A 221 8.05 10.47 10.52
CA ILE A 221 8.78 9.44 11.29
C ILE A 221 8.88 9.84 12.76
N LEU A 222 9.21 11.10 13.06
CA LEU A 222 9.29 11.60 14.45
C LEU A 222 7.92 11.61 15.16
N GLN A 223 6.84 11.70 14.39
CA GLN A 223 5.45 11.66 14.85
C GLN A 223 4.84 10.25 14.83
N MET A 224 5.66 9.21 14.66
CA MET A 224 5.20 7.82 14.63
C MET A 224 4.35 7.50 15.87
N PRO A 225 3.17 6.89 15.69
CA PRO A 225 2.29 6.52 16.80
C PRO A 225 2.95 5.47 17.71
N LYS A 226 2.62 5.52 19.00
CA LYS A 226 3.21 4.68 20.06
C LYS A 226 2.16 3.82 20.72
#